data_AF-A0A1Y2GDS6-F1
#
_entry.id   AF-A0A1Y2GDS6-F1
#
_cell.length_a   1.000
_cell.length_b   1.000
_cell.length_c   1.000
_cell.angle_alpha   90.00
_cell.angle_beta   90.00
_cell.angle_gamma   90.00
#
_symmetry.space_group_name_H-M   'P 1'
#
loop_
_entity.id
_entity.type
_entity.pdbx_description
1 polymer ?
#
loop_
_entity_poly.entity_id
_entity_poly.type
_entity_poly.pdbx_seq_one_letter_code
_entity_poly.pdbx_strand_id
1 'polypeptide(L)'
;MDSLKLNPLEIPEILLLIGESLDRSDLLSCIRVSKNFHRIFIGLVWREITITSSRNPTGRTIYKHKGYIKEIIFNDYTFRASFPKMYGQLQGLKSITYGKRCKWPKPIHLVNQIKVRSSIITSFHLTAIEASLELWKALLECTNLNHLEVYHVDIEVATDLFLQVCKKVRHLELDNAAFQPPINFMSSGDSEYLLPNIHTLRIHNVSIVNNRFSSTGWYCLGMLVKNCPALCSLNICNYSEGDPAAQAKFYRVVHHQRPWTLSNLSDLSINMLIYDKDMATLLRRMTKLKRLCAPYGLIDKLTLQELLADKQEVMDSGQLVQKTRLWRLCETVETLKLNRRSGFAQTILSNCPRLKSLVGVSITVTEIIEGAEWVCTGLTQLAIDLKVDVDQETEEGMTKTRIAFRRLGKLTQLEHIDLADWNSYFEVEWASRGVYRRSLDLRLKSGLDELANLKRLRSLSFERDKHQRIQLEDAEWMVNNWPNLECVLGDLNESSVATLLKKHNISTNQY
;
A
#
# COMPACT_ATOMS: atom_id res chain seq x y z
N MET A 1 10.20 54.62 -5.91
CA MET A 1 10.47 53.51 -4.98
C MET A 1 10.26 52.23 -5.77
N ASP A 2 11.33 51.72 -6.36
CA ASP A 2 11.27 50.47 -7.11
C ASP A 2 11.08 49.34 -6.10
N SER A 3 9.93 48.68 -6.14
CA SER A 3 9.71 47.45 -5.39
C SER A 3 10.72 46.43 -5.92
N LEU A 4 11.80 46.19 -5.17
CA LEU A 4 12.73 45.10 -5.43
C LEU A 4 11.91 43.82 -5.55
N LYS A 5 11.75 43.33 -6.79
CA LYS A 5 11.11 42.04 -7.06
C LYS A 5 12.03 40.96 -6.49
N LEU A 6 11.82 40.61 -5.22
CA LEU A 6 12.48 39.47 -4.60
C LEU A 6 12.17 38.23 -5.43
N ASN A 7 13.22 37.60 -5.94
CA ASN A 7 13.07 36.34 -6.65
C ASN A 7 12.62 35.28 -5.63
N PRO A 8 11.52 34.55 -5.84
CA PRO A 8 11.08 33.50 -4.92
C PRO A 8 12.17 32.45 -4.61
N LEU A 9 13.11 32.22 -5.55
CA LEU A 9 14.26 31.32 -5.36
C LEU A 9 15.37 31.88 -4.48
N GLU A 10 15.24 33.12 -4.00
CA GLU A 10 16.11 33.71 -2.98
C GLU A 10 15.55 33.52 -1.57
N ILE A 11 14.26 33.15 -1.44
CA ILE A 11 13.58 32.93 -0.16
C ILE A 11 13.92 31.52 0.35
N PRO A 12 14.68 31.38 1.46
CA PRO A 12 15.11 30.09 1.99
C PRO A 12 13.98 29.10 2.27
N GLU A 13 12.86 29.59 2.77
CA GLU A 13 11.68 28.80 3.13
C GLU A 13 11.05 28.16 1.90
N ILE A 14 10.93 28.91 0.79
CA ILE A 14 10.42 28.39 -0.48
C ILE A 14 11.39 27.34 -1.04
N LEU A 15 12.70 27.64 -1.02
CA LEU A 15 13.69 26.66 -1.44
C LEU A 15 13.61 25.39 -0.60
N LEU A 16 13.52 25.47 0.73
CA LEU A 16 13.40 24.30 1.60
C LEU A 16 12.18 23.44 1.25
N LEU A 17 11.01 24.04 1.01
CA LEU A 17 9.81 23.32 0.59
C LEU A 17 10.00 22.62 -0.76
N ILE A 18 10.66 23.28 -1.72
CA ILE A 18 11.05 22.67 -3.00
C ILE A 18 12.00 21.50 -2.74
N GLY A 19 13.07 21.74 -1.98
CA GLY A 19 14.11 20.75 -1.68
C GLY A 19 13.59 19.53 -0.93
N GLU A 20 12.58 19.67 -0.09
CA GLU A 20 11.91 18.54 0.58
C GLU A 20 11.10 17.67 -0.38
N SER A 21 10.73 18.22 -1.54
CA SER A 21 10.01 17.53 -2.61
C SER A 21 10.95 16.93 -3.67
N LEU A 22 12.23 17.28 -3.65
CA LEU A 22 13.24 16.76 -4.57
C LEU A 22 13.81 15.43 -4.08
N ASP A 23 14.14 14.55 -5.02
CA ASP A 23 14.90 13.35 -4.69
C ASP A 23 16.37 13.66 -4.39
N ARG A 24 17.11 12.64 -3.94
CA ARG A 24 18.52 12.81 -3.57
C ARG A 24 19.41 13.19 -4.77
N SER A 25 19.10 12.71 -5.98
CA SER A 25 19.87 13.01 -7.19
C SER A 25 19.70 14.47 -7.60
N ASP A 26 18.47 14.96 -7.56
CA ASP A 26 18.13 16.35 -7.84
C ASP A 26 18.74 17.29 -6.81
N LEU A 27 18.66 16.95 -5.51
CA LEU A 27 19.33 17.71 -4.45
C LEU A 27 20.84 17.82 -4.67
N LEU A 28 21.50 16.72 -5.08
CA LEU A 28 22.93 16.73 -5.40
C LEU A 28 23.25 17.60 -6.61
N SER A 29 22.36 17.67 -7.59
CA SER A 29 22.49 18.57 -8.73
C SER A 29 22.31 20.03 -8.30
N CYS A 30 21.28 20.33 -7.51
CA CYS A 30 20.98 21.68 -7.03
C CYS A 30 22.11 22.29 -6.18
N ILE A 31 22.75 21.52 -5.29
CA ILE A 31 23.87 22.04 -4.47
C ILE A 31 25.11 22.44 -5.29
N ARG A 32 25.18 22.04 -6.57
CA ARG A 32 26.27 22.39 -7.50
C ARG A 32 25.98 23.63 -8.33
N VAL A 33 24.72 24.07 -8.39
CA VAL A 33 24.28 25.21 -9.22
C VAL A 33 24.74 26.55 -8.64
N SER A 34 24.50 26.79 -7.35
CA SER A 34 24.82 28.08 -6.72
C SER A 34 25.21 27.93 -5.24
N LYS A 35 25.93 28.93 -4.69
CA LYS A 35 26.27 28.98 -3.26
C LYS A 35 25.02 29.05 -2.37
N ASN A 36 23.97 29.73 -2.81
CA ASN A 36 22.72 29.81 -2.04
C ASN A 36 22.04 28.43 -1.95
N PHE A 37 21.91 27.74 -3.08
CA PHE A 37 21.33 26.40 -3.12
C PHE A 37 22.16 25.40 -2.31
N HIS A 38 23.49 25.49 -2.41
CA HIS A 38 24.39 24.71 -1.56
C HIS A 38 24.08 24.91 -0.08
N ARG A 39 24.00 26.17 0.39
CA ARG A 39 23.75 26.51 1.80
C ARG A 39 22.42 25.93 2.31
N ILE A 40 21.37 25.97 1.49
CA ILE A 40 20.03 25.50 1.87
C ILE A 40 19.93 23.97 1.80
N PHE A 41 20.34 23.36 0.68
CA PHE A 41 20.10 21.95 0.40
C PHE A 41 21.15 20.99 0.97
N ILE A 42 22.33 21.47 1.36
CA ILE A 42 23.34 20.59 1.97
C ILE A 42 22.81 19.93 3.24
N GLY A 43 21.94 20.60 4.00
CA GLY A 43 21.29 20.03 5.17
C GLY A 43 20.35 18.87 4.82
N LEU A 44 19.62 18.97 3.70
CA LEU A 44 18.73 17.91 3.22
C LEU A 44 19.50 16.71 2.69
N VAL A 45 20.61 16.94 1.98
CA VAL A 45 21.49 15.87 1.48
C VAL A 45 22.11 15.07 2.63
N TRP A 46 22.47 15.74 3.73
CA TRP A 46 23.06 15.10 4.91
C TRP A 46 22.02 14.68 5.96
N ARG A 47 20.72 14.95 5.75
CA ARG A 47 19.66 14.58 6.69
C ARG A 47 19.63 13.08 6.94
N GLU A 48 19.80 12.31 5.87
CA GLU A 48 19.88 10.86 5.87
C GLU A 48 21.22 10.40 5.30
N ILE A 49 21.92 9.54 6.04
CA ILE A 49 23.15 8.90 5.56
C ILE A 49 22.98 7.38 5.49
N THR A 50 23.35 6.80 4.35
CA THR A 50 23.47 5.35 4.18
C THR A 50 24.93 4.94 4.32
N ILE A 51 25.19 3.97 5.18
CA ILE A 51 26.52 3.45 5.46
C ILE A 51 26.55 2.01 4.97
N THR A 52 27.44 1.72 4.03
CA THR A 52 27.69 0.38 3.52
C THR A 52 29.14 -0.03 3.72
N SER A 53 29.44 -1.30 3.50
CA SER A 53 30.82 -1.81 3.51
C SER A 53 31.73 -1.09 2.50
N SER A 54 31.18 -0.64 1.37
CA SER A 54 31.91 0.08 0.31
C SER A 54 31.77 1.60 0.37
N ARG A 55 30.71 2.12 1.00
CA ARG A 55 30.42 3.56 1.06
C ARG A 55 30.24 3.98 2.52
N ASN A 56 31.31 4.48 3.12
CA ASN A 56 31.31 4.99 4.48
C ASN A 56 31.89 6.41 4.49
N PRO A 57 31.10 7.45 4.82
CA PRO A 57 31.63 8.79 4.98
C PRO A 57 32.77 8.82 5.99
N THR A 58 33.83 9.58 5.70
CA THR A 58 34.94 9.70 6.65
C THR A 58 34.45 10.34 7.95
N GLY A 59 35.07 9.99 9.09
CA GLY A 59 34.71 10.57 10.39
C GLY A 59 34.79 12.10 10.40
N ARG A 60 35.72 12.68 9.63
CA ARG A 60 35.83 14.14 9.44
C ARG A 60 34.60 14.72 8.74
N THR A 61 34.10 14.04 7.71
CA THR A 61 32.89 14.45 6.99
C THR A 61 31.66 14.37 7.89
N ILE A 62 31.50 13.29 8.65
CA ILE A 62 30.39 13.14 9.60
C ILE A 62 30.43 14.25 10.64
N TYR A 63 31.60 14.54 11.20
CA TYR A 63 31.74 15.61 12.19
C TYR A 63 31.36 16.98 11.61
N LYS A 64 31.78 17.28 10.38
CA LYS A 64 31.43 18.52 9.68
C LYS A 64 29.91 18.70 9.50
N HIS A 65 29.18 17.61 9.29
CA HIS A 65 27.74 17.63 8.97
C HIS A 65 26.84 17.09 10.09
N LYS A 66 27.38 16.88 11.30
CA LYS A 66 26.69 16.21 12.43
C LYS A 66 25.37 16.86 12.86
N GLY A 67 25.19 18.16 12.64
CA GLY A 67 23.96 18.88 12.99
C GLY A 67 22.79 18.56 12.05
N TYR A 68 23.10 18.20 10.81
CA TYR A 68 22.11 17.89 9.77
C TYR A 68 21.63 16.45 9.83
N ILE A 69 22.50 15.52 10.20
CA ILE A 69 22.19 14.08 10.23
C ILE A 69 21.10 13.80 11.27
N LYS A 70 19.93 13.39 10.77
CA LYS A 70 18.76 12.96 11.57
C LYS A 70 18.52 11.47 11.46
N GLU A 71 18.99 10.84 10.38
CA GLU A 71 18.70 9.44 10.07
C GLU A 71 19.97 8.73 9.60
N ILE A 72 20.18 7.51 10.10
CA ILE A 72 21.30 6.66 9.70
C ILE A 72 20.76 5.30 9.29
N ILE A 73 21.13 4.88 8.09
CA ILE A 73 20.80 3.57 7.54
C ILE A 73 22.09 2.78 7.39
N PHE A 74 22.22 1.67 8.11
CA PHE A 74 23.30 0.71 7.88
C PHE A 74 22.81 -0.35 6.90
N ASN A 75 23.47 -0.51 5.76
CA ASN A 75 23.14 -1.55 4.79
C ASN A 75 24.37 -2.36 4.43
N ASP A 76 24.29 -3.69 4.44
CA ASP A 76 25.42 -4.59 4.18
C ASP A 76 26.67 -4.27 5.03
N TYR A 77 26.48 -3.72 6.24
CA TYR A 77 27.57 -3.27 7.09
C TYR A 77 27.91 -4.31 8.16
N THR A 78 29.17 -4.75 8.19
CA THR A 78 29.68 -5.68 9.20
C THR A 78 30.41 -4.93 10.29
N PHE A 79 29.91 -5.03 11.52
CA PHE A 79 30.49 -4.33 12.67
C PHE A 79 31.61 -5.18 13.26
N ARG A 80 32.84 -4.65 13.23
CA ARG A 80 34.04 -5.41 13.63
C ARG A 80 34.12 -5.68 15.14
N ALA A 81 33.58 -4.79 15.99
CA ALA A 81 33.49 -4.99 17.44
C ALA A 81 32.63 -3.92 18.14
N SER A 82 32.65 -2.68 17.66
CA SER A 82 31.93 -1.56 18.30
C SER A 82 31.20 -0.66 17.31
N PHE A 83 30.17 0.02 17.81
CA PHE A 83 29.52 1.09 17.08
C PHE A 83 30.52 2.24 16.88
N PRO A 84 30.74 2.73 15.64
CA PRO A 84 31.76 3.74 15.41
C PRO A 84 31.52 4.99 16.25
N LYS A 85 32.51 5.37 17.07
CA LYS A 85 32.43 6.51 18.02
C LYS A 85 31.96 7.82 17.36
N MET A 86 32.28 8.01 16.07
CA MET A 86 31.88 9.19 15.30
C MET A 86 30.36 9.37 15.20
N TYR A 87 29.61 8.27 15.11
CA TYR A 87 28.14 8.32 15.10
C TYR A 87 27.57 8.59 16.49
N GLY A 88 28.33 8.28 17.56
CA GLY A 88 27.97 8.59 18.94
C GLY A 88 27.92 10.10 19.27
N GLN A 89 28.44 10.95 18.38
CA GLN A 89 28.45 12.41 18.56
C GLN A 89 27.29 13.13 17.86
N LEU A 90 26.41 12.39 17.17
CA LEU A 90 25.28 12.95 16.45
C LEU A 90 24.18 13.34 17.46
N GLN A 91 24.02 14.64 17.69
CA GLN A 91 23.06 15.19 18.66
C GLN A 91 21.62 15.17 18.13
N GLY A 92 21.44 15.18 16.81
CA GLY A 92 20.12 15.25 16.18
C GLY A 92 19.57 13.91 15.68
N LEU A 93 20.19 12.79 16.02
CA LEU A 93 19.83 11.47 15.49
C LEU A 93 18.46 11.02 16.01
N LYS A 94 17.46 10.98 15.13
CA LYS A 94 16.06 10.62 15.42
C LYS A 94 15.69 9.21 14.93
N SER A 95 16.31 8.75 13.85
CA SER A 95 16.02 7.44 13.26
C SER A 95 17.29 6.62 13.06
N ILE A 96 17.20 5.32 13.35
CA ILE A 96 18.27 4.36 13.12
C ILE A 96 17.68 3.13 12.41
N THR A 97 18.24 2.80 11.25
CA THR A 97 17.83 1.66 10.43
C THR A 97 18.99 0.68 10.25
N TYR A 98 18.71 -0.59 10.50
CA TYR A 98 19.60 -1.71 10.18
C TYR A 98 19.00 -2.52 9.05
N GLY A 99 19.68 -2.60 7.91
CA GLY A 99 19.23 -3.31 6.71
C GLY A 99 19.63 -4.79 6.65
N LYS A 100 19.15 -5.49 5.60
CA LYS A 100 19.04 -6.96 5.42
C LYS A 100 20.31 -7.81 5.55
N ARG A 101 21.50 -7.23 5.75
CA ARG A 101 22.75 -7.99 5.95
C ARG A 101 23.70 -7.34 6.97
N CYS A 102 23.17 -6.53 7.87
CA CYS A 102 23.98 -6.01 8.96
C CYS A 102 24.37 -7.15 9.89
N LYS A 103 25.67 -7.37 10.07
CA LYS A 103 26.19 -8.38 10.99
C LYS A 103 26.71 -7.71 12.25
N TRP A 104 26.15 -8.10 13.38
CA TRP A 104 26.51 -7.61 14.71
C TRP A 104 26.96 -8.77 15.59
N PRO A 105 28.25 -8.84 15.97
CA PRO A 105 28.71 -9.92 16.84
C PRO A 105 28.18 -9.77 18.28
N LYS A 106 27.97 -8.53 18.79
CA LYS A 106 27.40 -8.25 20.13
C LYS A 106 26.69 -6.89 20.20
N PRO A 107 25.38 -6.80 20.53
CA PRO A 107 24.63 -5.55 20.49
C PRO A 107 24.82 -4.54 21.62
N ILE A 108 25.80 -4.74 22.50
CA ILE A 108 26.06 -3.88 23.66
C ILE A 108 26.24 -2.40 23.27
N HIS A 109 26.97 -2.12 22.18
CA HIS A 109 27.18 -0.73 21.77
C HIS A 109 25.92 -0.08 21.21
N LEU A 110 25.04 -0.80 20.52
CA LEU A 110 23.76 -0.28 20.03
C LEU A 110 22.87 0.07 21.20
N VAL A 111 22.74 -0.86 22.15
CA VAL A 111 22.01 -0.67 23.40
C VAL A 111 22.46 0.64 24.06
N ASN A 112 23.76 0.83 24.26
CA ASN A 112 24.28 2.06 24.87
C ASN A 112 23.96 3.33 24.06
N GLN A 113 23.98 3.26 22.72
CA GLN A 113 23.66 4.40 21.87
C GLN A 113 22.17 4.77 21.90
N ILE A 114 21.30 3.77 21.98
CA ILE A 114 19.86 3.96 22.17
C ILE A 114 19.61 4.60 23.52
N LYS A 115 20.21 4.07 24.60
CA LYS A 115 20.06 4.61 25.96
C LYS A 115 20.51 6.07 26.08
N VAL A 116 21.67 6.41 25.51
CA VAL A 116 22.18 7.79 25.49
C VAL A 116 21.24 8.77 24.76
N ARG A 117 20.41 8.27 23.84
CA ARG A 117 19.53 9.08 22.99
C ARG A 117 18.06 8.74 23.13
N SER A 118 17.68 8.14 24.24
CA SER A 118 16.33 7.63 24.44
C SER A 118 15.26 8.72 24.33
N SER A 119 15.60 9.96 24.68
CA SER A 119 14.72 11.13 24.53
C SER A 119 14.62 11.70 23.10
N ILE A 120 15.46 11.28 22.15
CA ILE A 120 15.51 11.86 20.80
C ILE A 120 15.03 10.88 19.74
N ILE A 121 15.25 9.58 19.95
CA ILE A 121 14.87 8.54 19.00
C ILE A 121 13.35 8.48 18.86
N THR A 122 12.86 8.67 17.64
CA THR A 122 11.44 8.60 17.28
C THR A 122 11.11 7.39 16.42
N SER A 123 12.08 6.88 15.66
CA SER A 123 11.90 5.73 14.78
C SER A 123 13.05 4.75 14.91
N PHE A 124 12.74 3.46 14.87
CA PHE A 124 13.73 2.39 14.93
C PHE A 124 13.34 1.26 13.99
N HIS A 125 14.26 0.88 13.11
CA HIS A 125 14.09 -0.22 12.15
C HIS A 125 15.16 -1.27 12.39
N LEU A 126 14.72 -2.48 12.76
CA LEU A 126 15.54 -3.64 13.06
C LEU A 126 15.42 -4.69 11.95
N THR A 127 16.51 -5.03 11.28
CA THR A 127 16.53 -6.15 10.33
C THR A 127 17.60 -7.18 10.66
N ALA A 128 17.24 -8.47 10.68
CA ALA A 128 18.15 -9.61 10.73
C ALA A 128 19.21 -9.57 11.86
N ILE A 129 18.90 -8.86 12.95
CA ILE A 129 19.71 -8.80 14.17
C ILE A 129 18.98 -9.60 15.24
N GLU A 130 19.74 -10.44 15.95
CA GLU A 130 19.24 -11.15 17.13
C GLU A 130 18.77 -10.14 18.18
N ALA A 131 17.46 -10.14 18.45
CA ALA A 131 16.87 -9.18 19.35
C ALA A 131 17.12 -9.57 20.81
N SER A 132 18.24 -9.10 21.35
CA SER A 132 18.59 -9.34 22.75
C SER A 132 17.62 -8.65 23.72
N LEU A 133 17.46 -9.22 24.92
CA LEU A 133 16.73 -8.61 26.04
C LEU A 133 17.14 -7.15 26.30
N GLU A 134 18.44 -6.86 26.19
CA GLU A 134 18.99 -5.53 26.46
C GLU A 134 18.63 -4.50 25.39
N LEU A 135 18.40 -4.94 24.14
CA LEU A 135 17.90 -4.08 23.07
C LEU A 135 16.50 -3.59 23.40
N TRP A 136 15.60 -4.49 23.77
CA TRP A 136 14.22 -4.12 24.11
C TRP A 136 14.14 -3.24 25.36
N LYS A 137 14.98 -3.49 26.38
CA LYS A 137 15.10 -2.58 27.53
C LYS A 137 15.53 -1.18 27.11
N ALA A 138 16.52 -1.06 26.23
CA ALA A 138 16.95 0.26 25.74
C ALA A 138 15.86 0.97 24.92
N LEU A 139 15.14 0.25 24.06
CA LEU A 139 14.00 0.81 23.33
C LEU A 139 12.85 1.21 24.27
N LEU A 140 12.66 0.48 25.36
CA LEU A 140 11.67 0.85 26.38
C LEU A 140 12.03 2.16 27.08
N GLU A 141 13.32 2.49 27.22
CA GLU A 141 13.76 3.79 27.72
C GLU A 141 13.43 4.93 26.74
N CYS A 142 13.19 4.64 25.46
CA CYS A 142 12.91 5.66 24.44
C CYS A 142 11.50 6.25 24.59
N THR A 143 11.40 7.44 25.16
CA THR A 143 10.11 8.08 25.48
C THR A 143 9.38 8.62 24.25
N ASN A 144 10.11 8.93 23.18
CA ASN A 144 9.57 9.52 21.95
C ASN A 144 9.45 8.52 20.79
N LEU A 145 9.76 7.24 21.03
CA LEU A 145 9.66 6.19 20.02
C LEU A 145 8.20 6.01 19.60
N ASN A 146 7.89 6.36 18.37
CA ASN A 146 6.54 6.29 17.81
C ASN A 146 6.46 5.41 16.55
N HIS A 147 7.59 4.98 16.00
CA HIS A 147 7.64 4.13 14.82
C HIS A 147 8.63 2.99 15.04
N LEU A 148 8.14 1.76 15.00
CA LEU A 148 8.95 0.55 15.11
C LEU A 148 8.71 -0.38 13.91
N GLU A 149 9.81 -0.79 13.30
CA GLU A 149 9.86 -1.63 12.11
C GLU A 149 10.77 -2.84 12.41
N VAL A 150 10.27 -4.07 12.26
CA VAL A 150 10.96 -5.31 12.65
C VAL A 150 10.92 -6.33 11.51
N TYR A 151 12.07 -6.61 10.92
CA TYR A 151 12.23 -7.43 9.71
C TYR A 151 13.14 -8.63 9.94
N HIS A 152 12.68 -9.85 9.66
CA HIS A 152 13.52 -11.06 9.78
C HIS A 152 14.14 -11.22 11.18
N VAL A 153 13.39 -10.91 12.24
CA VAL A 153 13.85 -10.98 13.64
C VAL A 153 13.03 -12.00 14.40
N ASP A 154 13.71 -12.79 15.22
CA ASP A 154 13.07 -13.62 16.24
C ASP A 154 12.90 -12.83 17.55
N ILE A 155 11.65 -12.72 18.01
CA ILE A 155 11.24 -11.96 19.19
C ILE A 155 11.07 -12.89 20.42
N GLU A 156 11.28 -14.21 20.27
CA GLU A 156 10.99 -15.24 21.30
C GLU A 156 11.54 -14.91 22.70
N VAL A 157 12.80 -14.47 22.81
CA VAL A 157 13.51 -14.35 24.10
C VAL A 157 13.06 -13.13 24.93
N ALA A 158 12.24 -12.23 24.37
CA ALA A 158 11.91 -10.96 25.02
C ALA A 158 10.53 -10.40 24.65
N THR A 159 9.56 -11.28 24.39
CA THR A 159 8.25 -10.87 23.92
C THR A 159 7.55 -9.87 24.85
N ASP A 160 7.63 -10.05 26.17
CA ASP A 160 7.03 -9.13 27.13
C ASP A 160 7.57 -7.71 26.96
N LEU A 161 8.89 -7.56 26.90
CA LEU A 161 9.53 -6.25 26.71
C LEU A 161 9.16 -5.64 25.36
N PHE A 162 9.15 -6.44 24.30
CA PHE A 162 8.70 -5.99 22.98
C PHE A 162 7.26 -5.45 23.04
N LEU A 163 6.33 -6.15 23.69
CA LEU A 163 4.96 -5.68 23.86
C LEU A 163 4.88 -4.39 24.69
N GLN A 164 5.72 -4.23 25.73
CA GLN A 164 5.80 -2.96 26.48
C GLN A 164 6.33 -1.81 25.62
N VAL A 165 7.29 -2.06 24.72
CA VAL A 165 7.73 -1.07 23.73
C VAL A 165 6.58 -0.70 22.80
N CYS A 166 5.83 -1.68 22.30
CA CYS A 166 4.69 -1.48 21.42
C CYS A 166 3.56 -0.64 22.05
N LYS A 167 3.46 -0.56 23.38
CA LYS A 167 2.52 0.37 24.03
C LYS A 167 2.80 1.84 23.72
N LYS A 168 4.03 2.20 23.35
CA LYS A 168 4.44 3.59 23.06
C LYS A 168 4.37 3.92 21.57
N VAL A 169 4.42 2.90 20.71
CA VAL A 169 4.54 3.11 19.26
C VAL A 169 3.19 3.40 18.63
N ARG A 170 3.21 4.27 17.62
CA ARG A 170 2.07 4.62 16.78
C ARG A 170 2.02 3.82 15.49
N HIS A 171 3.19 3.49 14.94
CA HIS A 171 3.35 2.66 13.76
C HIS A 171 4.17 1.43 14.13
N LEU A 172 3.61 0.25 13.87
CA LEU A 172 4.26 -1.04 14.04
C LEU A 172 4.22 -1.82 12.73
N GLU A 173 5.39 -2.16 12.20
CA GLU A 173 5.54 -3.06 11.05
C GLU A 173 6.37 -4.27 11.45
N LEU A 174 5.82 -5.46 11.19
CA LEU A 174 6.44 -6.76 11.41
C LEU A 174 6.50 -7.47 10.05
N ASP A 175 7.69 -7.82 9.58
CA ASP A 175 7.87 -8.51 8.30
C ASP A 175 8.84 -9.68 8.44
N ASN A 176 8.39 -10.89 8.09
CA ASN A 176 9.12 -12.13 8.26
C ASN A 176 9.67 -12.31 9.69
N ALA A 177 8.96 -11.79 10.69
CA ALA A 177 9.34 -11.87 12.09
C ALA A 177 8.77 -13.14 12.74
N ALA A 178 9.47 -13.66 13.73
CA ALA A 178 9.02 -14.78 14.56
C ALA A 178 8.59 -14.22 15.93
N PHE A 179 7.38 -14.52 16.38
CA PHE A 179 6.81 -13.95 17.59
C PHE A 179 6.20 -15.04 18.48
N GLN A 180 6.67 -15.16 19.72
CA GLN A 180 6.09 -16.08 20.70
C GLN A 180 5.32 -15.29 21.76
N PRO A 181 3.98 -15.13 21.63
CA PRO A 181 3.20 -14.39 22.61
C PRO A 181 3.27 -15.03 24.01
N PRO A 182 3.24 -14.21 25.08
CA PRO A 182 3.11 -14.70 26.44
C PRO A 182 1.86 -15.58 26.61
N ILE A 183 1.88 -16.53 27.54
CA ILE A 183 0.77 -17.47 27.76
C ILE A 183 -0.55 -16.72 28.06
N ASN A 184 -0.46 -15.65 28.86
CA ASN A 184 -1.59 -14.80 29.23
C ASN A 184 -2.01 -13.81 28.13
N PHE A 185 -1.27 -13.68 27.03
CA PHE A 185 -1.64 -12.81 25.91
C PHE A 185 -2.99 -13.21 25.27
N MET A 186 -3.37 -14.47 25.44
CA MET A 186 -4.60 -15.07 24.92
C MET A 186 -5.79 -14.87 25.86
N SER A 187 -5.55 -14.48 27.12
CA SER A 187 -6.58 -14.27 28.13
C SER A 187 -7.38 -13.01 27.79
N SER A 188 -8.61 -13.19 27.32
CA SER A 188 -9.45 -12.13 26.72
C SER A 188 -9.84 -10.95 27.63
N GLY A 189 -9.47 -10.98 28.92
CA GLY A 189 -9.83 -9.98 29.93
C GLY A 189 -8.66 -9.20 30.55
N ASP A 190 -7.41 -9.57 30.28
CA ASP A 190 -6.28 -8.94 30.95
C ASP A 190 -5.80 -7.70 30.19
N SER A 191 -5.99 -6.54 30.81
CA SER A 191 -5.63 -5.22 30.27
C SER A 191 -4.12 -5.02 30.04
N GLU A 192 -3.28 -5.96 30.51
CA GLU A 192 -1.83 -5.78 30.56
C GLU A 192 -1.19 -5.63 29.18
N TYR A 193 -1.77 -6.22 28.13
CA TYR A 193 -1.23 -6.16 26.77
C TYR A 193 -2.03 -5.26 25.81
N LEU A 194 -2.82 -4.32 26.35
CA LEU A 194 -3.42 -3.29 25.51
C LEU A 194 -2.31 -2.43 24.89
N LEU A 195 -2.43 -2.19 23.58
CA LEU A 195 -1.53 -1.39 22.74
C LEU A 195 -2.28 -0.13 22.26
N PRO A 196 -2.62 0.80 23.18
CA PRO A 196 -3.56 1.88 22.90
C PRO A 196 -3.07 2.89 21.87
N ASN A 197 -1.76 2.95 21.61
CA ASN A 197 -1.17 3.96 20.75
C ASN A 197 -1.00 3.53 19.29
N ILE A 198 -1.14 2.23 18.97
CA ILE A 198 -0.92 1.74 17.61
C ILE A 198 -2.07 2.19 16.70
N HIS A 199 -1.75 3.06 15.75
CA HIS A 199 -2.67 3.56 14.70
C HIS A 199 -2.43 2.85 13.37
N THR A 200 -1.21 2.38 13.11
CA THR A 200 -0.87 1.63 11.90
C THR A 200 -0.18 0.35 12.29
N LEU A 201 -0.75 -0.78 11.85
CA LEU A 201 -0.23 -2.11 12.07
C LEU A 201 -0.04 -2.81 10.73
N ARG A 202 1.19 -3.22 10.45
CA ARG A 202 1.55 -3.98 9.26
C ARG A 202 2.18 -5.30 9.67
N ILE A 203 1.65 -6.39 9.15
CA ILE A 203 2.03 -7.76 9.52
C ILE A 203 2.24 -8.53 8.21
N HIS A 204 3.49 -8.76 7.86
CA HIS A 204 3.90 -9.47 6.64
C HIS A 204 4.64 -10.76 7.04
N ASN A 205 4.15 -11.92 6.60
CA ASN A 205 4.82 -13.21 6.82
C ASN A 205 5.28 -13.49 8.27
N VAL A 206 4.53 -13.02 9.27
CA VAL A 206 4.88 -13.23 10.67
C VAL A 206 4.56 -14.67 11.07
N SER A 207 5.56 -15.38 11.60
CA SER A 207 5.41 -16.72 12.14
C SER A 207 5.21 -16.65 13.66
N ILE A 208 4.38 -17.55 14.20
CA ILE A 208 4.21 -17.70 15.64
C ILE A 208 4.96 -18.94 16.09
N VAL A 209 6.03 -18.75 16.85
CA VAL A 209 6.91 -19.84 17.31
C VAL A 209 6.29 -20.52 18.52
N ASN A 210 6.52 -21.83 18.66
CA ASN A 210 6.29 -22.60 19.88
C ASN A 210 4.86 -22.64 20.42
N ASN A 211 3.86 -22.64 19.55
CA ASN A 211 2.54 -23.00 20.02
C ASN A 211 2.38 -24.52 20.01
N ARG A 212 2.34 -25.12 21.20
CA ARG A 212 1.96 -26.53 21.43
C ARG A 212 0.62 -26.89 20.76
N PHE A 213 -0.12 -25.89 20.29
CA PHE A 213 -1.31 -25.99 19.46
C PHE A 213 -1.01 -25.38 18.09
N SER A 214 -0.73 -26.19 17.07
CA SER A 214 -0.38 -25.74 15.70
C SER A 214 -1.41 -24.82 15.02
N SER A 215 -2.61 -24.69 15.60
CA SER A 215 -3.74 -23.97 15.02
C SER A 215 -3.95 -22.55 15.55
N THR A 216 -3.00 -22.02 16.32
CA THR A 216 -3.12 -20.76 17.05
C THR A 216 -2.37 -19.59 16.45
N GLY A 217 -1.48 -19.76 15.47
CA GLY A 217 -0.64 -18.64 15.00
C GLY A 217 -1.48 -17.45 14.51
N TRP A 218 -2.45 -17.74 13.65
CA TRP A 218 -3.46 -16.79 13.18
C TRP A 218 -4.37 -16.26 14.30
N TYR A 219 -4.67 -17.08 15.31
CA TYR A 219 -5.40 -16.61 16.48
C TYR A 219 -4.59 -15.54 17.23
N CYS A 220 -3.29 -15.77 17.46
CA CYS A 220 -2.41 -14.85 18.16
C CYS A 220 -2.28 -13.51 17.42
N LEU A 221 -2.18 -13.54 16.09
CA LEU A 221 -2.21 -12.32 15.27
C LEU A 221 -3.55 -11.59 15.38
N GLY A 222 -4.66 -12.34 15.46
CA GLY A 222 -5.99 -11.78 15.73
C GLY A 222 -6.05 -11.07 17.09
N MET A 223 -5.44 -11.67 18.12
CA MET A 223 -5.33 -11.06 19.46
C MET A 223 -4.46 -9.80 19.46
N LEU A 224 -3.36 -9.79 18.71
CA LEU A 224 -2.53 -8.60 18.55
C LEU A 224 -3.32 -7.43 17.94
N VAL A 225 -4.05 -7.68 16.85
CA VAL A 225 -4.92 -6.68 16.22
C VAL A 225 -6.00 -6.21 17.20
N LYS A 226 -6.63 -7.14 17.92
CA LYS A 226 -7.65 -6.83 18.94
C LYS A 226 -7.13 -5.85 20.00
N ASN A 227 -5.88 -6.05 20.43
CA ASN A 227 -5.25 -5.22 21.46
C ASN A 227 -4.89 -3.80 20.99
N CYS A 228 -5.21 -3.40 19.75
CA CYS A 228 -4.93 -2.07 19.21
C CYS A 228 -6.22 -1.22 19.04
N PRO A 229 -6.77 -0.60 20.11
CA PRO A 229 -8.03 0.15 20.03
C PRO A 229 -7.98 1.48 19.26
N ALA A 230 -6.79 2.04 19.02
CA ALA A 230 -6.63 3.23 18.19
C ALA A 230 -6.33 2.91 16.72
N LEU A 231 -6.45 1.65 16.30
CA LEU A 231 -6.02 1.22 14.97
C LEU A 231 -6.84 1.88 13.86
N CYS A 232 -6.15 2.60 12.97
CA CYS A 232 -6.71 3.28 11.80
C CYS A 232 -6.34 2.57 10.49
N SER A 233 -5.17 1.94 10.45
CA SER A 233 -4.68 1.23 9.28
C SER A 233 -4.15 -0.15 9.64
N LEU A 234 -4.68 -1.17 8.97
CA LEU A 234 -4.28 -2.56 9.12
C LEU A 234 -3.87 -3.11 7.76
N ASN A 235 -2.62 -3.59 7.64
CA ASN A 235 -2.16 -4.33 6.48
C ASN A 235 -1.64 -5.69 6.92
N ILE A 236 -2.31 -6.76 6.50
CA ILE A 236 -1.85 -8.12 6.78
C ILE A 236 -1.60 -8.82 5.47
N CYS A 237 -0.39 -9.34 5.32
CA CYS A 237 0.02 -10.13 4.18
C CYS A 237 0.69 -11.40 4.68
N ASN A 238 0.29 -12.55 4.16
CA ASN A 238 1.01 -13.78 4.43
C ASN A 238 1.04 -14.60 3.14
N TYR A 239 2.24 -14.75 2.60
CA TYR A 239 2.48 -15.51 1.39
C TYR A 239 2.66 -17.00 1.64
N SER A 240 2.72 -17.44 2.91
CA SER A 240 2.73 -18.87 3.18
C SER A 240 1.41 -19.47 2.74
N GLU A 241 1.46 -20.54 1.96
CA GLU A 241 0.32 -21.40 1.56
C GLU A 241 -0.23 -22.13 2.80
N GLY A 242 -0.66 -21.36 3.79
CA GLY A 242 -1.21 -21.85 5.02
C GLY A 242 -2.62 -22.37 4.80
N ASP A 243 -3.00 -23.36 5.60
CA ASP A 243 -4.35 -23.90 5.70
C ASP A 243 -5.40 -22.77 5.78
N PRO A 244 -6.34 -22.68 4.80
CA PRO A 244 -7.48 -21.77 4.83
C PRO A 244 -8.27 -21.79 6.15
N ALA A 245 -8.36 -22.95 6.80
CA ALA A 245 -9.06 -23.08 8.08
C ALA A 245 -8.32 -22.36 9.22
N ALA A 246 -6.98 -22.28 9.15
CA ALA A 246 -6.18 -21.52 10.10
C ALA A 246 -6.39 -20.00 9.91
N GLN A 247 -6.48 -19.52 8.67
CA GLN A 247 -6.79 -18.11 8.36
C GLN A 247 -8.18 -17.72 8.87
N ALA A 248 -9.18 -18.60 8.74
CA ALA A 248 -10.52 -18.38 9.29
C ALA A 248 -10.51 -18.13 10.82
N LYS A 249 -9.53 -18.69 11.55
CA LYS A 249 -9.39 -18.44 13.00
C LYS A 249 -8.97 -17.02 13.32
N PHE A 250 -8.11 -16.40 12.50
CA PHE A 250 -7.77 -14.98 12.64
C PHE A 250 -9.05 -14.13 12.64
N TYR A 251 -9.89 -14.33 11.63
CA TYR A 251 -11.15 -13.60 11.54
C TYR A 251 -12.03 -13.90 12.73
N ARG A 252 -12.23 -15.17 13.11
CA ARG A 252 -13.05 -15.49 14.29
C ARG A 252 -12.61 -14.75 15.54
N VAL A 253 -11.31 -14.62 15.80
CA VAL A 253 -10.79 -13.87 16.96
C VAL A 253 -11.14 -12.41 16.87
N VAL A 254 -10.85 -11.80 15.74
CA VAL A 254 -11.18 -10.39 15.50
C VAL A 254 -12.70 -10.24 15.72
N HIS A 255 -13.52 -11.06 15.04
CA HIS A 255 -14.99 -11.11 15.00
C HIS A 255 -15.72 -11.29 16.34
N HIS A 256 -15.37 -12.33 17.09
CA HIS A 256 -16.21 -12.83 18.17
C HIS A 256 -16.03 -12.10 19.50
N GLN A 257 -15.04 -11.21 19.62
CA GLN A 257 -14.75 -10.60 20.92
C GLN A 257 -15.32 -9.19 21.03
N ARG A 258 -16.23 -9.04 22.00
CA ARG A 258 -16.73 -7.75 22.50
C ARG A 258 -15.73 -7.23 23.54
N PRO A 259 -15.39 -5.93 23.59
CA PRO A 259 -15.74 -4.87 22.64
C PRO A 259 -14.96 -4.88 21.32
N TRP A 260 -15.62 -4.63 20.17
CA TRP A 260 -14.94 -4.37 18.90
C TRP A 260 -14.12 -3.08 18.96
N THR A 261 -12.80 -3.20 18.85
CA THR A 261 -11.84 -2.12 19.04
C THR A 261 -11.52 -1.33 17.76
N LEU A 262 -12.02 -1.73 16.59
CA LEU A 262 -11.59 -1.20 15.29
C LEU A 262 -12.58 -0.20 14.65
N SER A 263 -13.38 0.52 15.43
CA SER A 263 -14.33 1.52 14.88
C SER A 263 -13.62 2.66 14.11
N ASN A 264 -12.34 2.89 14.41
CA ASN A 264 -11.48 3.89 13.78
C ASN A 264 -10.76 3.41 12.51
N LEU A 265 -10.91 2.13 12.15
CA LEU A 265 -10.22 1.57 11.00
C LEU A 265 -10.75 2.19 9.69
N SER A 266 -9.87 2.86 8.96
CA SER A 266 -10.15 3.49 7.67
C SER A 266 -9.45 2.79 6.51
N ASP A 267 -8.33 2.12 6.77
CA ASP A 267 -7.49 1.49 5.77
C ASP A 267 -7.32 0.02 6.11
N LEU A 268 -7.94 -0.85 5.32
CA LEU A 268 -7.88 -2.30 5.49
C LEU A 268 -7.25 -2.95 4.26
N SER A 269 -6.10 -3.57 4.46
CA SER A 269 -5.41 -4.38 3.45
C SER A 269 -5.25 -5.80 3.98
N ILE A 270 -5.90 -6.76 3.36
CA ILE A 270 -5.90 -8.18 3.70
C ILE A 270 -5.43 -8.94 2.46
N ASN A 271 -4.15 -9.27 2.43
CA ASN A 271 -3.53 -10.07 1.39
C ASN A 271 -3.46 -11.54 1.83
N MET A 272 -4.63 -12.10 2.16
CA MET A 272 -4.84 -13.52 2.46
C MET A 272 -6.29 -13.89 2.08
N LEU A 273 -6.64 -15.18 2.13
CA LEU A 273 -8.01 -15.62 1.84
C LEU A 273 -8.96 -15.13 2.94
N ILE A 274 -10.06 -14.50 2.54
CA ILE A 274 -11.16 -14.12 3.43
C ILE A 274 -12.48 -14.45 2.75
N TYR A 275 -13.39 -15.12 3.46
CA TYR A 275 -14.70 -15.44 2.92
C TYR A 275 -15.62 -14.21 2.96
N ASP A 276 -16.57 -14.13 2.03
CA ASP A 276 -17.54 -13.04 1.93
C ASP A 276 -18.23 -12.73 3.27
N LYS A 277 -18.67 -13.77 3.99
CA LYS A 277 -19.33 -13.64 5.29
C LYS A 277 -18.46 -12.97 6.34
N ASP A 278 -17.18 -13.30 6.38
CA ASP A 278 -16.23 -12.72 7.34
C ASP A 278 -15.92 -11.26 6.94
N MET A 279 -15.69 -10.99 5.65
CA MET A 279 -15.49 -9.62 5.18
C MET A 279 -16.72 -8.73 5.48
N ALA A 280 -17.92 -9.21 5.15
CA ALA A 280 -19.17 -8.51 5.44
C ALA A 280 -19.32 -8.20 6.93
N THR A 281 -19.00 -9.17 7.80
CA THR A 281 -19.09 -8.96 9.24
C THR A 281 -18.07 -7.93 9.75
N LEU A 282 -16.86 -7.86 9.17
CA LEU A 282 -15.91 -6.77 9.45
C LEU A 282 -16.51 -5.41 9.04
N LEU A 283 -16.98 -5.30 7.79
CA LEU A 283 -17.49 -4.05 7.24
C LEU A 283 -18.71 -3.51 7.99
N ARG A 284 -19.60 -4.40 8.46
CA ARG A 284 -20.78 -4.05 9.26
C ARG A 284 -20.44 -3.21 10.50
N ARG A 285 -19.21 -3.34 11.02
CA ARG A 285 -18.74 -2.65 12.23
C ARG A 285 -17.80 -1.47 11.96
N MET A 286 -17.35 -1.29 10.72
CA MET A 286 -16.47 -0.19 10.34
C MET A 286 -17.29 1.08 10.14
N THR A 287 -16.76 2.25 10.49
CA THR A 287 -17.49 3.53 10.35
C THR A 287 -16.81 4.53 9.40
N LYS A 288 -15.54 4.32 9.05
CA LYS A 288 -14.68 5.29 8.37
C LYS A 288 -13.90 4.68 7.20
N LEU A 289 -14.40 3.62 6.55
CA LEU A 289 -13.67 2.93 5.49
C LEU A 289 -13.36 3.88 4.32
N LYS A 290 -12.06 4.07 4.06
CA LYS A 290 -11.54 4.80 2.89
C LYS A 290 -10.86 3.88 1.90
N ARG A 291 -10.15 2.85 2.39
CA ARG A 291 -9.38 1.95 1.54
C ARG A 291 -9.63 0.51 1.95
N LEU A 292 -10.05 -0.30 1.00
CA LEU A 292 -10.21 -1.74 1.16
C LEU A 292 -9.43 -2.47 0.06
N CYS A 293 -8.45 -3.27 0.46
CA CYS A 293 -7.61 -4.06 -0.43
C CYS A 293 -7.65 -5.53 0.01
N ALA A 294 -8.39 -6.35 -0.70
CA ALA A 294 -8.55 -7.78 -0.45
C ALA A 294 -8.49 -8.57 -1.77
N PRO A 295 -7.34 -8.58 -2.47
CA PRO A 295 -7.22 -9.16 -3.80
C PRO A 295 -7.43 -10.69 -3.83
N TYR A 296 -7.28 -11.36 -2.68
CA TYR A 296 -7.53 -12.79 -2.51
C TYR A 296 -8.84 -13.10 -1.78
N GLY A 297 -9.64 -12.08 -1.42
CA GLY A 297 -10.92 -12.30 -0.75
C GLY A 297 -11.95 -12.94 -1.68
N LEU A 298 -12.77 -13.84 -1.18
CA LEU A 298 -13.94 -14.37 -1.89
C LEU A 298 -15.11 -13.40 -1.67
N ILE A 299 -14.96 -12.18 -2.18
CA ILE A 299 -15.92 -11.09 -2.00
C ILE A 299 -17.11 -11.31 -2.93
N ASP A 300 -18.30 -11.38 -2.34
CA ASP A 300 -19.58 -11.68 -3.00
C ASP A 300 -20.67 -10.70 -2.48
N LYS A 301 -21.93 -11.09 -2.55
CA LYS A 301 -23.12 -10.27 -2.30
C LYS A 301 -23.16 -9.68 -0.88
N LEU A 302 -22.69 -10.38 0.16
CA LEU A 302 -22.78 -9.88 1.54
C LEU A 302 -21.84 -8.70 1.75
N THR A 303 -20.60 -8.78 1.26
CA THR A 303 -19.66 -7.65 1.37
C THR A 303 -20.20 -6.43 0.65
N LEU A 304 -20.76 -6.60 -0.56
CA LEU A 304 -21.39 -5.50 -1.30
C LEU A 304 -22.58 -4.92 -0.53
N GLN A 305 -23.43 -5.78 0.04
CA GLN A 305 -24.57 -5.34 0.85
C GLN A 305 -24.12 -4.47 2.02
N GLU A 306 -23.05 -4.84 2.72
CA GLU A 306 -22.53 -4.07 3.85
C GLU A 306 -21.82 -2.77 3.42
N LEU A 307 -21.24 -2.71 2.21
CA LEU A 307 -20.74 -1.47 1.63
C LEU A 307 -21.85 -0.45 1.37
N LEU A 308 -23.02 -0.94 0.93
CA LEU A 308 -24.20 -0.14 0.59
C LEU A 308 -25.17 0.07 1.76
N ALA A 309 -24.99 -0.67 2.86
CA ALA A 309 -25.89 -0.63 4.00
C ALA A 309 -25.92 0.77 4.65
N ASP A 310 -27.11 1.21 5.04
CA ASP A 310 -27.36 2.40 5.84
C ASP A 310 -27.22 2.14 7.34
N LYS A 311 -27.14 0.87 7.76
CA LYS A 311 -27.01 0.46 9.16
C LYS A 311 -25.63 -0.11 9.45
N GLN A 312 -25.22 -0.01 10.71
CA GLN A 312 -24.00 -0.59 11.25
C GLN A 312 -24.25 -1.22 12.62
N GLU A 313 -23.47 -2.24 12.94
CA GLU A 313 -23.39 -2.76 14.30
C GLU A 313 -22.44 -1.90 15.12
N VAL A 314 -22.98 -1.22 16.13
CA VAL A 314 -22.20 -0.46 17.11
C VAL A 314 -22.47 -1.07 18.47
N MET A 315 -21.48 -0.99 19.34
CA MET A 315 -21.64 -1.37 20.72
C MET A 315 -22.10 -0.20 21.54
N ASP A 316 -23.20 -0.37 22.22
CA ASP A 316 -23.79 0.61 23.10
C ASP A 316 -24.06 -0.07 24.45
N SER A 317 -23.47 0.46 25.51
CA SER A 317 -23.66 -0.08 26.87
C SER A 317 -23.38 -1.59 26.99
N GLY A 318 -22.37 -2.09 26.27
CA GLY A 318 -21.98 -3.51 26.25
C GLY A 318 -22.85 -4.42 25.38
N GLN A 319 -23.91 -3.90 24.77
CA GLN A 319 -24.78 -4.62 23.85
C GLN A 319 -24.47 -4.23 22.39
N LEU A 320 -24.59 -5.20 21.48
CA LEU A 320 -24.53 -4.91 20.04
C LEU A 320 -25.90 -4.37 19.62
N VAL A 321 -25.92 -3.14 19.12
CA VAL A 321 -27.12 -2.49 18.59
C VAL A 321 -26.89 -2.10 17.14
N GLN A 322 -27.94 -2.16 16.33
CA GLN A 322 -27.90 -1.60 14.97
C GLN A 322 -28.20 -0.11 15.04
N LYS A 323 -27.30 0.72 14.50
CA LYS A 323 -27.49 2.16 14.36
C LYS A 323 -27.41 2.56 12.90
N THR A 324 -28.16 3.58 12.52
CA THR A 324 -28.02 4.21 11.20
C THR A 324 -26.63 4.85 11.11
N ARG A 325 -25.96 4.65 9.98
CA ARG A 325 -24.68 5.24 9.65
C ARG A 325 -24.90 6.70 9.28
N LEU A 326 -23.93 7.55 9.63
CA LEU A 326 -23.89 8.91 9.12
C LEU A 326 -23.62 8.93 7.60
N TRP A 327 -22.77 8.01 7.15
CA TRP A 327 -22.41 7.82 5.74
C TRP A 327 -22.35 6.32 5.44
N ARG A 328 -22.90 5.90 4.30
CA ARG A 328 -22.68 4.54 3.80
C ARG A 328 -21.19 4.36 3.49
N LEU A 329 -20.67 3.14 3.61
CA LEU A 329 -19.24 2.93 3.33
C LEU A 329 -18.89 3.24 1.86
N CYS A 330 -19.83 2.99 0.94
CA CYS A 330 -19.68 3.37 -0.47
C CYS A 330 -19.51 4.90 -0.67
N GLU A 331 -20.03 5.74 0.24
CA GLU A 331 -19.91 7.19 0.13
C GLU A 331 -18.54 7.71 0.61
N THR A 332 -17.81 6.91 1.39
CA THR A 332 -16.50 7.28 1.95
C THR A 332 -15.32 6.59 1.28
N VAL A 333 -15.56 5.47 0.58
CA VAL A 333 -14.48 4.67 0.00
C VAL A 333 -13.82 5.38 -1.19
N GLU A 334 -12.49 5.44 -1.16
CA GLU A 334 -11.64 6.04 -2.18
C GLU A 334 -10.83 4.99 -2.95
N THR A 335 -10.55 3.83 -2.35
CA THR A 335 -9.82 2.74 -2.99
C THR A 335 -10.46 1.39 -2.71
N LEU A 336 -10.76 0.65 -3.78
CA LEU A 336 -11.21 -0.74 -3.73
C LEU A 336 -10.30 -1.60 -4.59
N LYS A 337 -9.63 -2.57 -3.97
CA LYS A 337 -8.90 -3.64 -4.67
C LYS A 337 -9.49 -4.97 -4.24
N LEU A 338 -10.29 -5.59 -5.10
CA LEU A 338 -11.03 -6.81 -4.79
C LEU A 338 -10.56 -7.96 -5.67
N ASN A 339 -11.14 -9.14 -5.44
CA ASN A 339 -10.89 -10.32 -6.27
C ASN A 339 -11.85 -10.38 -7.47
N ARG A 340 -11.35 -10.94 -8.57
CA ARG A 340 -11.91 -11.01 -9.93
C ARG A 340 -13.29 -11.67 -10.04
N ARG A 341 -13.79 -12.31 -9.00
CA ARG A 341 -15.07 -13.04 -9.03
C ARG A 341 -16.29 -12.16 -8.76
N SER A 342 -16.09 -10.88 -8.44
CA SER A 342 -17.17 -9.98 -8.11
C SER A 342 -17.73 -9.31 -9.37
N GLY A 343 -18.94 -9.72 -9.79
CA GLY A 343 -19.77 -9.04 -10.80
C GLY A 343 -20.44 -7.78 -10.24
N PHE A 344 -19.69 -6.98 -9.49
CA PHE A 344 -20.23 -5.82 -8.75
C PHE A 344 -19.65 -4.49 -9.21
N ALA A 345 -18.79 -4.51 -10.22
CA ALA A 345 -18.18 -3.32 -10.76
C ALA A 345 -19.24 -2.25 -11.08
N GLN A 346 -20.31 -2.63 -11.78
CA GLN A 346 -21.39 -1.72 -12.13
C GLN A 346 -22.05 -1.08 -10.90
N THR A 347 -22.34 -1.88 -9.87
CA THR A 347 -22.94 -1.40 -8.61
C THR A 347 -21.98 -0.47 -7.86
N ILE A 348 -20.68 -0.81 -7.80
CA ILE A 348 -19.65 0.00 -7.15
C ILE A 348 -19.51 1.36 -7.87
N LEU A 349 -19.35 1.35 -9.19
CA LEU A 349 -19.15 2.55 -10.01
C LEU A 349 -20.35 3.51 -9.94
N SER A 350 -21.56 2.99 -9.75
CA SER A 350 -22.80 3.76 -9.63
C SER A 350 -23.15 4.20 -8.21
N ASN A 351 -22.48 3.69 -7.16
CA ASN A 351 -22.77 4.04 -5.77
C ASN A 351 -21.60 4.67 -4.99
N CYS A 352 -20.38 4.70 -5.55
CA CYS A 352 -19.19 5.19 -4.86
C CYS A 352 -18.68 6.53 -5.43
N PRO A 353 -19.24 7.69 -5.02
CA PRO A 353 -18.91 8.99 -5.62
C PRO A 353 -17.48 9.46 -5.36
N ARG A 354 -16.82 8.97 -4.31
CA ARG A 354 -15.44 9.34 -3.93
C ARG A 354 -14.37 8.37 -4.42
N LEU A 355 -14.77 7.35 -5.18
CA LEU A 355 -13.86 6.31 -5.63
C LEU A 355 -12.81 6.88 -6.59
N LYS A 356 -11.53 6.68 -6.24
CA LYS A 356 -10.36 7.10 -7.03
C LYS A 356 -9.65 5.92 -7.70
N SER A 357 -9.67 4.76 -7.07
CA SER A 357 -9.02 3.54 -7.58
C SER A 357 -9.92 2.33 -7.41
N LEU A 358 -10.21 1.64 -8.52
CA LEU A 358 -10.95 0.38 -8.55
C LEU A 358 -10.12 -0.67 -9.28
N VAL A 359 -9.79 -1.77 -8.59
CA VAL A 359 -8.94 -2.84 -9.11
C VAL A 359 -9.57 -4.21 -8.84
N GLY A 360 -9.52 -5.09 -9.83
CA GLY A 360 -9.75 -6.53 -9.66
C GLY A 360 -11.21 -6.95 -9.60
N VAL A 361 -12.14 -6.14 -10.11
CA VAL A 361 -13.55 -6.53 -10.30
C VAL A 361 -13.81 -6.89 -11.76
N SER A 362 -14.86 -7.67 -12.03
CA SER A 362 -15.30 -7.96 -13.40
C SER A 362 -16.58 -7.20 -13.74
N ILE A 363 -16.75 -6.85 -15.01
CA ILE A 363 -17.97 -6.25 -15.53
C ILE A 363 -18.23 -6.72 -16.96
N THR A 364 -19.48 -6.87 -17.37
CA THR A 364 -19.83 -7.16 -18.77
C THR A 364 -20.25 -5.90 -19.53
N VAL A 365 -20.26 -5.97 -20.87
CA VAL A 365 -20.74 -4.86 -21.71
C VAL A 365 -22.22 -4.62 -21.47
N THR A 366 -23.02 -5.69 -21.35
CA THR A 366 -24.45 -5.59 -21.02
C THR A 366 -24.67 -4.88 -19.67
N GLU A 367 -23.91 -5.22 -18.63
CA GLU A 367 -24.01 -4.58 -17.32
C GLU A 367 -23.74 -3.07 -17.37
N ILE A 368 -22.79 -2.63 -18.20
CA ILE A 368 -22.48 -1.19 -18.38
C ILE A 368 -23.65 -0.45 -19.03
N ILE A 369 -24.27 -1.06 -20.03
CA ILE A 369 -25.33 -0.45 -20.86
C ILE A 369 -26.64 -0.37 -20.09
N GLU A 370 -27.03 -1.46 -19.44
CA GLU A 370 -28.29 -1.56 -18.69
C GLU A 370 -28.18 -0.93 -17.30
N GLY A 371 -26.95 -0.70 -16.84
CA GLY A 371 -26.66 -0.20 -15.50
C GLY A 371 -26.85 1.31 -15.32
N ALA A 372 -27.03 1.70 -14.05
CA ALA A 372 -27.13 3.10 -13.63
C ALA A 372 -25.89 3.95 -13.96
N GLU A 373 -26.06 5.28 -13.90
CA GLU A 373 -24.95 6.22 -14.11
C GLU A 373 -23.81 6.06 -13.12
N TRP A 374 -22.58 6.08 -13.64
CA TRP A 374 -21.39 6.05 -12.83
C TRP A 374 -21.21 7.40 -12.15
N VAL A 375 -21.16 7.38 -10.82
CA VAL A 375 -21.05 8.58 -9.98
C VAL A 375 -19.60 8.87 -9.57
N CYS A 376 -18.68 7.92 -9.81
CA CYS A 376 -17.25 7.98 -9.49
C CYS A 376 -16.45 8.88 -10.45
N THR A 377 -16.86 10.14 -10.60
CA THR A 377 -16.24 11.10 -11.53
C THR A 377 -14.77 11.44 -11.22
N GLY A 378 -14.32 11.17 -9.98
CA GLY A 378 -12.93 11.33 -9.54
C GLY A 378 -12.04 10.11 -9.75
N LEU A 379 -12.48 9.10 -10.50
CA LEU A 379 -11.72 7.87 -10.73
C LEU A 379 -10.46 8.15 -11.55
N THR A 380 -9.29 7.84 -11.00
CA THR A 380 -7.98 8.00 -11.65
C THR A 380 -7.37 6.67 -12.08
N GLN A 381 -7.74 5.57 -11.43
CA GLN A 381 -7.27 4.22 -11.76
C GLN A 381 -8.44 3.25 -11.87
N LEU A 382 -8.57 2.62 -13.03
CA LEU A 382 -9.54 1.56 -13.30
C LEU A 382 -8.82 0.33 -13.87
N ALA A 383 -8.78 -0.75 -13.10
CA ALA A 383 -8.23 -2.03 -13.54
C ALA A 383 -9.28 -3.12 -13.35
N ILE A 384 -9.98 -3.48 -14.41
CA ILE A 384 -11.15 -4.36 -14.38
C ILE A 384 -11.03 -5.47 -15.42
N ASP A 385 -11.68 -6.60 -15.13
CA ASP A 385 -11.89 -7.65 -16.11
C ASP A 385 -13.15 -7.34 -16.90
N LEU A 386 -12.98 -6.68 -18.05
CA LEU A 386 -14.08 -6.27 -18.91
C LEU A 386 -14.42 -7.40 -19.88
N LYS A 387 -15.48 -8.15 -19.55
CA LYS A 387 -15.93 -9.31 -20.32
C LYS A 387 -16.86 -8.87 -21.44
N VAL A 388 -16.51 -9.22 -22.67
CA VAL A 388 -17.40 -8.95 -23.80
C VAL A 388 -18.38 -10.09 -24.00
N ASP A 389 -19.63 -9.82 -23.66
CA ASP A 389 -20.79 -10.71 -23.77
C ASP A 389 -21.71 -10.35 -24.96
N VAL A 390 -21.21 -9.54 -25.89
CA VAL A 390 -21.89 -9.13 -27.13
C VAL A 390 -21.05 -9.50 -28.35
N ASP A 391 -21.69 -9.74 -29.48
CA ASP A 391 -20.97 -10.03 -30.73
C ASP A 391 -20.43 -8.75 -31.36
N GLN A 392 -19.15 -8.46 -31.09
CA GLN A 392 -18.46 -7.25 -31.56
C GLN A 392 -18.32 -7.12 -33.09
N GLU A 393 -18.64 -8.16 -33.87
CA GLU A 393 -18.61 -8.07 -35.34
C GLU A 393 -19.98 -7.70 -35.94
N THR A 394 -21.06 -7.78 -35.15
CA THR A 394 -22.40 -7.34 -35.58
C THR A 394 -22.60 -5.85 -35.36
N GLU A 395 -23.47 -5.23 -36.16
CA GLU A 395 -23.83 -3.81 -35.99
C GLU A 395 -24.41 -3.50 -34.60
N GLU A 396 -25.25 -4.41 -34.08
CA GLU A 396 -25.81 -4.31 -32.73
C GLU A 396 -24.70 -4.36 -31.67
N GLY A 397 -23.80 -5.34 -31.75
CA GLY A 397 -22.72 -5.47 -30.77
C GLY A 397 -21.69 -4.34 -30.85
N MET A 398 -21.40 -3.81 -32.04
CA MET A 398 -20.58 -2.59 -32.19
C MET A 398 -21.27 -1.38 -31.55
N THR A 399 -22.58 -1.23 -31.73
CA THR A 399 -23.36 -0.16 -31.10
C THR A 399 -23.31 -0.26 -29.57
N LYS A 400 -23.48 -1.48 -29.02
CA LYS A 400 -23.37 -1.75 -27.58
C LYS A 400 -21.97 -1.44 -27.05
N THR A 401 -20.92 -1.87 -27.76
CA THR A 401 -19.51 -1.59 -27.45
C THR A 401 -19.26 -0.08 -27.41
N ARG A 402 -19.79 0.66 -28.39
CA ARG A 402 -19.67 2.13 -28.47
C ARG A 402 -20.36 2.84 -27.30
N ILE A 403 -21.52 2.34 -26.84
CA ILE A 403 -22.18 2.85 -25.63
C ILE A 403 -21.31 2.61 -24.39
N ALA A 404 -20.69 1.43 -24.25
CA ALA A 404 -19.79 1.14 -23.15
C ALA A 404 -18.54 2.04 -23.17
N PHE A 405 -17.93 2.27 -24.34
CA PHE A 405 -16.83 3.24 -24.49
C PHE A 405 -17.27 4.66 -24.15
N ARG A 406 -18.45 5.11 -24.58
CA ARG A 406 -18.96 6.42 -24.20
C ARG A 406 -19.10 6.59 -22.70
N ARG A 407 -19.50 5.52 -21.99
CA ARG A 407 -19.58 5.52 -20.53
C ARG A 407 -18.20 5.62 -19.88
N LEU A 408 -17.22 4.87 -20.38
CA LEU A 408 -15.81 4.99 -19.97
C LEU A 408 -15.23 6.39 -20.26
N GLY A 409 -15.53 6.96 -21.44
CA GLY A 409 -15.07 8.29 -21.86
C GLY A 409 -15.56 9.44 -20.99
N LYS A 410 -16.62 9.23 -20.18
CA LYS A 410 -17.06 10.21 -19.16
C LYS A 410 -16.12 10.31 -17.96
N LEU A 411 -15.28 9.32 -17.72
CA LEU A 411 -14.34 9.29 -16.59
C LEU A 411 -13.05 10.08 -16.93
N THR A 412 -13.20 11.38 -17.16
CA THR A 412 -12.14 12.28 -17.65
C THR A 412 -10.91 12.41 -16.74
N GLN A 413 -11.01 11.95 -15.49
CA GLN A 413 -9.91 11.95 -14.53
C GLN A 413 -9.03 10.69 -14.61
N LEU A 414 -9.38 9.72 -15.47
CA LEU A 414 -8.61 8.48 -15.60
C LEU A 414 -7.19 8.75 -16.11
N GLU A 415 -6.23 8.20 -15.36
CA GLU A 415 -4.80 8.20 -15.66
C GLU A 415 -4.32 6.80 -16.02
N HIS A 416 -4.95 5.77 -15.46
CA HIS A 416 -4.59 4.37 -15.70
C HIS A 416 -5.84 3.54 -15.99
N ILE A 417 -5.84 2.90 -17.15
CA ILE A 417 -6.86 1.92 -17.56
C ILE A 417 -6.18 0.59 -17.80
N ASP A 418 -6.67 -0.45 -17.15
CA ASP A 418 -6.35 -1.83 -17.45
C ASP A 418 -7.65 -2.59 -17.69
N LEU A 419 -7.89 -2.97 -18.95
CA LEU A 419 -9.08 -3.69 -19.40
C LEU A 419 -8.92 -5.21 -19.32
N ALA A 420 -7.69 -5.66 -19.06
CA ALA A 420 -7.35 -7.06 -19.07
C ALA A 420 -6.65 -7.44 -17.76
N ASP A 421 -7.45 -7.90 -16.82
CA ASP A 421 -7.06 -8.93 -15.87
C ASP A 421 -5.66 -8.75 -15.19
N TRP A 422 -5.55 -7.90 -14.16
CA TRP A 422 -4.28 -7.61 -13.45
C TRP A 422 -3.61 -8.81 -12.70
N ASN A 423 -4.38 -9.69 -12.07
CA ASN A 423 -3.84 -10.71 -11.14
C ASN A 423 -3.32 -12.01 -11.81
N SER A 424 -2.03 -12.08 -12.15
CA SER A 424 -1.34 -13.26 -12.72
C SER A 424 -1.35 -14.52 -11.84
N TYR A 425 -1.60 -14.39 -10.53
CA TYR A 425 -1.39 -15.51 -9.59
C TYR A 425 -2.32 -16.72 -9.79
N PHE A 426 -3.50 -16.55 -10.39
CA PHE A 426 -4.41 -17.66 -10.67
C PHE A 426 -4.32 -18.17 -12.13
N GLU A 427 -3.36 -17.68 -12.92
CA GLU A 427 -3.27 -18.02 -14.35
C GLU A 427 -2.90 -19.47 -14.64
N VAL A 428 -2.24 -20.17 -13.70
CA VAL A 428 -1.78 -21.55 -13.94
C VAL A 428 -2.94 -22.46 -14.35
N GLU A 429 -4.14 -22.23 -13.80
CA GLU A 429 -5.31 -23.06 -14.10
C GLU A 429 -5.98 -22.69 -15.44
N TRP A 430 -5.96 -21.43 -15.86
CA TRP A 430 -6.66 -20.94 -17.06
C TRP A 430 -5.80 -20.95 -18.31
N ALA A 431 -4.51 -20.64 -18.20
CA ALA A 431 -3.56 -20.72 -19.30
C ALA A 431 -3.51 -22.16 -19.86
N SER A 432 -3.66 -23.15 -18.98
CA SER A 432 -3.75 -24.57 -19.34
C SER A 432 -4.99 -24.93 -20.17
N ARG A 433 -6.05 -24.12 -20.15
CA ARG A 433 -7.30 -24.37 -20.89
C ARG A 433 -7.40 -23.60 -22.21
N GLY A 434 -6.42 -22.76 -22.54
CA GLY A 434 -6.42 -21.97 -23.78
C GLY A 434 -7.58 -20.96 -23.90
N VAL A 435 -8.28 -20.66 -22.81
CA VAL A 435 -9.38 -19.69 -22.81
C VAL A 435 -8.79 -18.29 -22.68
N TYR A 436 -8.39 -17.73 -23.81
CA TYR A 436 -7.99 -16.33 -23.88
C TYR A 436 -9.21 -15.44 -23.70
N ARG A 437 -9.09 -14.44 -22.83
CA ARG A 437 -10.16 -13.46 -22.63
C ARG A 437 -10.13 -12.46 -23.78
N ARG A 438 -11.33 -12.03 -24.19
CA ARG A 438 -11.52 -10.95 -25.17
C ARG A 438 -12.05 -9.75 -24.40
N SER A 439 -11.29 -8.66 -24.40
CA SER A 439 -11.69 -7.35 -23.90
C SER A 439 -12.38 -6.55 -25.01
N LEU A 440 -12.71 -5.28 -24.75
CA LEU A 440 -13.28 -4.39 -25.77
C LEU A 440 -12.29 -4.21 -26.92
N ASP A 441 -12.79 -4.31 -28.14
CA ASP A 441 -12.00 -4.09 -29.34
C ASP A 441 -11.58 -2.62 -29.47
N LEU A 442 -10.28 -2.35 -29.32
CA LEU A 442 -9.69 -1.01 -29.33
C LEU A 442 -9.45 -0.47 -30.75
N ARG A 443 -10.38 -0.71 -31.66
CA ARG A 443 -10.39 -0.16 -33.03
C ARG A 443 -11.36 1.03 -33.14
N LEU A 444 -11.05 1.98 -34.01
CA LEU A 444 -11.89 3.14 -34.30
C LEU A 444 -13.30 2.74 -34.76
N LYS A 445 -13.39 1.73 -35.64
CA LYS A 445 -14.70 1.21 -36.09
C LYS A 445 -15.56 0.65 -34.95
N SER A 446 -14.95 0.28 -33.83
CA SER A 446 -15.61 -0.31 -32.66
C SER A 446 -15.92 0.74 -31.57
N GLY A 447 -15.60 2.02 -31.81
CA GLY A 447 -15.95 3.13 -30.92
C GLY A 447 -14.81 3.62 -30.03
N LEU A 448 -13.55 3.30 -30.33
CA LEU A 448 -12.38 3.85 -29.63
C LEU A 448 -12.44 5.38 -29.52
N ASP A 449 -12.99 6.04 -30.55
CA ASP A 449 -13.16 7.48 -30.63
C ASP A 449 -14.00 8.09 -29.49
N GLU A 450 -14.90 7.31 -28.89
CA GLU A 450 -15.70 7.74 -27.73
C GLU A 450 -14.84 7.98 -26.47
N LEU A 451 -13.59 7.52 -26.46
CA LEU A 451 -12.60 7.77 -25.39
C LEU A 451 -11.77 9.05 -25.59
N ALA A 452 -12.12 9.91 -26.56
CA ALA A 452 -11.37 11.13 -26.88
C ALA A 452 -11.17 12.07 -25.68
N ASN A 453 -12.09 12.05 -24.70
CA ASN A 453 -12.06 12.94 -23.53
C ASN A 453 -11.08 12.50 -22.43
N LEU A 454 -10.46 11.33 -22.54
CA LEU A 454 -9.49 10.82 -21.56
C LEU A 454 -8.11 11.50 -21.69
N LYS A 455 -8.07 12.83 -21.62
CA LYS A 455 -6.86 13.63 -21.84
C LYS A 455 -5.78 13.42 -20.79
N ARG A 456 -6.15 12.88 -19.62
CA ARG A 456 -5.22 12.54 -18.52
C ARG A 456 -4.67 11.12 -18.59
N LEU A 457 -5.09 10.31 -19.56
CA LEU A 457 -4.68 8.92 -19.67
C LEU A 457 -3.17 8.84 -19.90
N ARG A 458 -2.48 8.13 -18.99
CA ARG A 458 -1.03 7.86 -19.04
C ARG A 458 -0.72 6.42 -19.40
N SER A 459 -1.55 5.48 -18.93
CA SER A 459 -1.33 4.06 -19.16
C SER A 459 -2.60 3.38 -19.64
N LEU A 460 -2.49 2.67 -20.75
CA LEU A 460 -3.51 1.74 -21.25
C LEU A 460 -2.95 0.32 -21.25
N SER A 461 -3.64 -0.61 -20.59
CA SER A 461 -3.31 -2.03 -20.58
C SER A 461 -4.48 -2.86 -21.08
N PHE A 462 -4.15 -3.84 -21.92
CA PHE A 462 -5.00 -4.93 -22.37
C PHE A 462 -4.15 -6.21 -22.49
N GLU A 463 -3.13 -6.33 -21.62
CA GLU A 463 -2.27 -7.51 -21.56
C GLU A 463 -3.09 -8.79 -21.46
N ARG A 464 -2.65 -9.85 -22.17
CA ARG A 464 -3.33 -11.17 -22.24
C ARG A 464 -4.55 -11.24 -23.14
N ASP A 465 -5.03 -10.13 -23.70
CA ASP A 465 -5.99 -10.19 -24.81
C ASP A 465 -5.27 -10.38 -26.14
N LYS A 466 -5.18 -11.64 -26.58
CA LYS A 466 -4.59 -12.01 -27.88
C LYS A 466 -5.49 -11.73 -29.08
N HIS A 467 -6.70 -11.19 -28.86
CA HIS A 467 -7.67 -10.92 -29.91
C HIS A 467 -7.70 -9.46 -30.34
N GLN A 468 -6.97 -8.58 -29.64
CA GLN A 468 -6.85 -7.18 -30.04
C GLN A 468 -6.26 -7.09 -31.43
N ARG A 469 -6.79 -6.18 -32.27
CA ARG A 469 -6.34 -5.96 -33.65
C ARG A 469 -6.14 -4.47 -33.90
N ILE A 470 -5.32 -3.84 -33.07
CA ILE A 470 -4.98 -2.43 -33.19
C ILE A 470 -4.19 -2.24 -34.50
N GLN A 471 -4.74 -1.43 -35.39
CA GLN A 471 -4.13 -1.06 -36.66
C GLN A 471 -3.36 0.26 -36.53
N LEU A 472 -2.60 0.62 -37.56
CA LEU A 472 -1.83 1.86 -37.56
C LEU A 472 -2.70 3.10 -37.32
N GLU A 473 -3.88 3.17 -37.95
CA GLU A 473 -4.82 4.29 -37.81
C GLU A 473 -5.35 4.46 -36.37
N ASP A 474 -5.59 3.36 -35.66
CA ASP A 474 -6.02 3.36 -34.26
C ASP A 474 -4.93 3.94 -33.37
N ALA A 475 -3.68 3.52 -33.59
CA ALA A 475 -2.52 3.99 -32.83
C ALA A 475 -2.20 5.47 -33.11
N GLU A 476 -2.31 5.92 -34.36
CA GLU A 476 -2.21 7.34 -34.71
C GLU A 476 -3.28 8.16 -33.99
N TRP A 477 -4.51 7.65 -33.96
CA TRP A 477 -5.58 8.29 -33.21
C TRP A 477 -5.27 8.38 -31.71
N MET A 478 -4.75 7.32 -31.08
CA MET A 478 -4.38 7.31 -29.66
C MET A 478 -3.34 8.39 -29.34
N VAL A 479 -2.28 8.48 -30.13
CA VAL A 479 -1.22 9.49 -29.98
C VAL A 479 -1.77 10.91 -30.11
N ASN A 480 -2.64 11.14 -31.09
CA ASN A 480 -3.19 12.45 -31.37
C ASN A 480 -4.22 12.90 -30.31
N ASN A 481 -4.92 11.95 -29.68
CA ASN A 481 -6.03 12.27 -28.77
C ASN A 481 -5.66 12.18 -27.28
N TRP A 482 -4.63 11.42 -26.91
CA TRP A 482 -4.18 11.25 -25.52
C TRP A 482 -2.77 11.82 -25.33
N PRO A 483 -2.64 13.15 -25.14
CA PRO A 483 -1.35 13.84 -25.14
C PRO A 483 -0.42 13.46 -23.97
N ASN A 484 -0.97 12.82 -22.92
CA ASN A 484 -0.22 12.38 -21.75
C ASN A 484 0.04 10.86 -21.76
N LEU A 485 -0.23 10.16 -22.86
CA LEU A 485 -0.03 8.72 -22.92
C LEU A 485 1.47 8.42 -22.83
N GLU A 486 1.86 7.65 -21.82
CA GLU A 486 3.25 7.26 -21.53
C GLU A 486 3.47 5.78 -21.84
N CYS A 487 2.43 4.94 -21.73
CA CYS A 487 2.56 3.49 -21.77
C CYS A 487 1.35 2.78 -22.39
N VAL A 488 1.60 1.84 -23.31
CA VAL A 488 0.59 0.93 -23.89
C VAL A 488 1.08 -0.51 -23.73
N LEU A 489 0.38 -1.29 -22.91
CA LEU A 489 0.73 -2.66 -22.55
C LEU A 489 -0.25 -3.66 -23.15
N GLY A 490 0.23 -4.55 -24.01
CA GLY A 490 -0.57 -5.58 -24.64
C GLY A 490 0.08 -6.14 -25.90
N ASP A 491 -0.59 -7.11 -26.53
CA ASP A 491 -0.13 -7.71 -27.78
C ASP A 491 -0.47 -6.79 -28.95
N LEU A 492 0.55 -6.18 -29.56
CA LEU A 492 0.41 -5.32 -30.74
C LEU A 492 0.69 -6.18 -31.97
N ASN A 493 -0.36 -6.60 -32.68
CA ASN A 493 -0.25 -7.54 -33.80
C ASN A 493 0.66 -7.07 -34.95
N GLU A 494 0.92 -5.77 -35.06
CA GLU A 494 1.77 -5.20 -36.10
C GLU A 494 2.98 -4.48 -35.50
N SER A 495 4.18 -4.81 -35.97
CA SER A 495 5.43 -4.14 -35.57
C SER A 495 5.46 -2.65 -35.93
N SER A 496 4.70 -2.25 -36.96
CA SER A 496 4.48 -0.86 -37.36
C SER A 496 3.85 -0.03 -36.23
N VAL A 497 2.86 -0.59 -35.52
CA VAL A 497 2.17 0.07 -34.39
C VAL A 497 3.13 0.32 -33.23
N ALA A 498 3.89 -0.70 -32.82
CA ALA A 498 4.89 -0.54 -31.76
C ALA A 498 5.97 0.50 -32.11
N THR A 499 6.38 0.53 -33.38
CA THR A 499 7.36 1.53 -33.89
C THR A 499 6.80 2.95 -33.82
N LEU A 500 5.54 3.16 -34.21
CA LEU A 500 4.86 4.45 -34.12
C LEU A 500 4.76 4.95 -32.67
N LEU A 501 4.38 4.08 -31.73
CA LEU A 501 4.27 4.41 -30.31
C LEU A 501 5.65 4.79 -29.72
N LYS A 502 6.68 3.98 -29.99
CA LYS A 502 8.07 4.27 -29.57
C LYS A 502 8.58 5.59 -30.14
N LYS A 503 8.23 5.95 -31.37
CA LYS A 503 8.58 7.26 -31.98
C LYS A 503 8.03 8.47 -31.19
N HIS A 504 6.93 8.28 -30.46
CA HIS A 504 6.31 9.29 -29.60
C HIS A 504 6.69 9.13 -28.12
N ASN A 505 7.76 8.39 -27.82
CA ASN A 505 8.22 8.07 -26.45
C ASN A 505 7.19 7.31 -25.60
N ILE A 506 6.28 6.56 -26.23
CA ILE A 506 5.32 5.70 -25.53
C ILE A 506 5.93 4.32 -25.36
N SER A 507 6.02 3.86 -24.12
CA SER A 507 6.58 2.55 -23.77
C SER A 507 5.63 1.42 -24.17
N THR A 508 6.18 0.33 -24.68
CA THR A 508 5.45 -0.91 -24.99
C THR A 508 6.22 -2.13 -24.47
N ASN A 509 5.53 -3.21 -24.10
CA ASN A 509 6.14 -4.43 -23.55
C ASN A 509 6.70 -5.40 -24.62
N GLN A 510 6.73 -5.00 -25.90
CA GLN A 510 7.35 -5.80 -26.96
C GLN A 510 8.86 -5.63 -26.95
N TYR A 511 9.53 -6.69 -26.45
CA TYR A 511 10.97 -6.91 -26.47
C TYR A 511 11.53 -7.00 -27.88
#